data_AF-A0A1G0BGE0-F1
#
_entry.id   AF-A0A1G0BGE0-F1
#
_cell.length_a   1.000
_cell.length_b   1.000
_cell.length_c   1.000
_cell.angle_alpha   90.00
_cell.angle_beta   90.00
_cell.angle_gamma   90.00
#
_symmetry.space_group_name_H-M   'P 1'
#
loop_
_entity.id
_entity.type
_entity.pdbx_description
1 polymer ?
#
loop_
_entity_poly.entity_id
_entity_poly.type
_entity_poly.pdbx_seq_one_letter_code
_entity_poly.pdbx_strand_id
1 'polypeptide(L)'
;MADRFDKVDKLDKQDFQAAIEKANTCTRARDFTCSEGEIARAAKVANSGQDKKVLAEARQNVVNEKAKIAEEERKRQEAEEEEERKRQMAELEKRRQRLEAEEEEEEEYNRQAWNENRRRAKMASKKEADRKLAAKKAAEQERAERERAMAEQGRREAERKEAQKKKEERQAQERDAREMERRRENQRRTEEQTAGQQRKEREARQREEQAKREEQAKREEQARREEQARREEQARREEQARKEEQARREAEAAAAKLAEQRAKEQAQGQYLNAMRSGIRLGVKNCFGSYEVGGNRPNIKPEAVGCINVHYRARCAGSMVNYDGIHKNFIGGGPGCFGDTSTISPKPACPAEQVSVEVIDVRPGCGG
;
A
#
# COMPACT_ATOMS: atom_id res chain seq x y z
N MET A 1 100.97 -20.96 -7.98
CA MET A 1 99.89 -19.94 -7.92
C MET A 1 98.51 -20.46 -8.32
N ALA A 2 98.39 -21.51 -9.16
CA ALA A 2 97.09 -22.09 -9.54
C ALA A 2 96.22 -22.57 -8.35
N ASP A 3 96.83 -23.18 -7.33
CA ASP A 3 96.12 -23.74 -6.15
C ASP A 3 95.41 -22.68 -5.26
N ARG A 4 95.68 -21.38 -5.45
CA ARG A 4 94.93 -20.32 -4.74
C ARG A 4 93.61 -19.97 -5.42
N PHE A 5 93.51 -20.09 -6.74
CA PHE A 5 92.28 -19.77 -7.48
C PHE A 5 91.22 -20.86 -7.27
N ASP A 6 91.62 -22.12 -7.30
CA ASP A 6 90.71 -23.26 -7.06
C ASP A 6 90.06 -23.23 -5.66
N LYS A 7 90.72 -22.62 -4.67
CA LYS A 7 90.18 -22.48 -3.31
C LYS A 7 89.12 -21.37 -3.21
N VAL A 8 89.29 -20.27 -3.94
CA VAL A 8 88.30 -19.18 -3.98
C VAL A 8 87.05 -19.64 -4.71
N ASP A 9 87.19 -20.34 -5.83
CA ASP A 9 86.05 -20.90 -6.56
C ASP A 9 85.22 -21.91 -5.74
N LYS A 10 85.87 -22.64 -4.82
CA LYS A 10 85.17 -23.56 -3.90
C LYS A 10 84.38 -22.82 -2.82
N LEU A 11 84.92 -21.74 -2.28
CA LEU A 11 84.25 -20.90 -1.28
C LEU A 11 83.03 -20.21 -1.90
N ASP A 12 83.18 -19.61 -3.07
CA ASP A 12 82.08 -18.95 -3.79
C ASP A 12 80.94 -19.94 -4.11
N LYS A 13 81.28 -21.19 -4.47
CA LYS A 13 80.28 -22.26 -4.67
C LYS A 13 79.53 -22.62 -3.40
N GLN A 14 80.21 -22.68 -2.24
CA GLN A 14 79.56 -22.97 -0.97
C GLN A 14 78.64 -21.83 -0.54
N ASP A 15 79.09 -20.58 -0.65
CA ASP A 15 78.28 -19.41 -0.34
C ASP A 15 77.07 -19.28 -1.27
N PHE A 16 77.25 -19.59 -2.56
CA PHE A 16 76.15 -19.69 -3.52
C PHE A 16 75.11 -20.72 -3.10
N GLN A 17 75.54 -21.95 -2.78
CA GLN A 17 74.65 -23.03 -2.38
C GLN A 17 73.89 -22.68 -1.09
N ALA A 18 74.60 -22.18 -0.07
CA ALA A 18 73.98 -21.77 1.19
C ALA A 18 72.94 -20.66 1.00
N ALA A 19 73.25 -19.66 0.16
CA ALA A 19 72.31 -18.58 -0.15
C ALA A 19 71.07 -19.10 -0.90
N ILE A 20 71.23 -20.02 -1.86
CA ILE A 20 70.10 -20.63 -2.60
C ILE A 20 69.24 -21.49 -1.67
N GLU A 21 69.83 -22.32 -0.80
CA GLU A 21 69.10 -23.13 0.16
C GLU A 21 68.28 -22.27 1.12
N LYS A 22 68.89 -21.18 1.59
CA LYS A 22 68.21 -20.23 2.47
C LYS A 22 67.11 -19.45 1.75
N ALA A 23 67.32 -19.06 0.49
CA ALA A 23 66.27 -18.45 -0.34
C ALA A 23 65.07 -19.37 -0.51
N ASN A 24 65.30 -20.65 -0.83
CA ASN A 24 64.24 -21.64 -0.96
C ASN A 24 63.51 -21.90 0.36
N THR A 25 64.23 -21.91 1.48
CA THR A 25 63.64 -22.01 2.82
C THR A 25 62.75 -20.80 3.12
N CYS A 26 63.21 -19.58 2.83
CA CYS A 26 62.42 -18.37 2.98
C CYS A 26 61.20 -18.32 2.04
N THR A 27 61.32 -18.82 0.80
CA THR A 27 60.18 -18.96 -0.12
C THR A 27 59.11 -19.88 0.46
N ARG A 28 59.50 -21.05 1.00
CA ARG A 28 58.56 -22.00 1.63
C ARG A 28 57.93 -21.43 2.90
N ALA A 29 58.67 -20.60 3.63
CA ALA A 29 58.15 -19.85 4.78
C ALA A 29 57.30 -18.62 4.38
N ARG A 30 57.12 -18.37 3.07
CA ARG A 30 56.42 -17.20 2.50
C ARG A 30 57.03 -15.85 2.92
N ASP A 31 58.30 -15.84 3.32
CA ASP A 31 59.09 -14.62 3.56
C ASP A 31 59.80 -14.21 2.27
N PHE A 32 59.07 -13.49 1.42
CA PHE A 32 59.59 -13.05 0.12
C PHE A 32 60.71 -12.03 0.23
N THR A 33 60.72 -11.21 1.28
CA THR A 33 61.78 -10.22 1.50
C THR A 33 63.09 -10.91 1.86
N CYS A 34 63.05 -11.94 2.73
CA CYS A 34 64.20 -12.79 2.98
C CYS A 34 64.65 -13.49 1.68
N SER A 35 63.71 -14.12 0.95
CA SER A 35 64.05 -14.90 -0.25
C SER A 35 64.69 -14.04 -1.34
N GLU A 36 64.16 -12.85 -1.62
CA GLU A 36 64.72 -11.92 -2.60
C GLU A 36 66.10 -11.41 -2.18
N GLY A 37 66.31 -11.17 -0.88
CA GLY A 37 67.61 -10.79 -0.32
C GLY A 37 68.67 -11.89 -0.50
N GLU A 38 68.33 -13.15 -0.25
CA GLU A 38 69.23 -14.29 -0.44
C GLU A 38 69.50 -14.58 -1.92
N ILE A 39 68.49 -14.45 -2.80
CA ILE A 39 68.68 -14.54 -4.25
C ILE A 39 69.62 -13.46 -4.75
N ALA A 40 69.52 -12.23 -4.22
CA ALA A 40 70.43 -11.15 -4.57
C ALA A 40 71.86 -11.40 -4.09
N ARG A 41 72.04 -12.04 -2.92
CA ARG A 41 73.36 -12.50 -2.44
C ARG A 41 73.95 -13.58 -3.35
N ALA A 42 73.17 -14.62 -3.65
CA ALA A 42 73.57 -15.71 -4.55
C ALA A 42 73.93 -15.18 -5.96
N ALA A 43 73.22 -14.17 -6.46
CA ALA A 43 73.49 -13.55 -7.76
C ALA A 43 74.88 -12.87 -7.85
N LYS A 44 75.46 -12.42 -6.72
CA LYS A 44 76.78 -11.76 -6.70
C LYS A 44 77.94 -12.75 -6.88
N VAL A 45 77.75 -14.01 -6.49
CA VAL A 45 78.79 -15.06 -6.51
C VAL A 45 78.57 -16.09 -7.63
N ALA A 46 77.52 -15.94 -8.44
CA ALA A 46 77.15 -16.88 -9.50
C ALA A 46 78.00 -16.70 -10.77
N ASN A 47 78.98 -17.58 -10.95
CA ASN A 47 79.96 -17.46 -12.04
C ASN A 47 79.78 -18.51 -13.15
N SER A 48 79.10 -19.63 -12.90
CA SER A 48 78.90 -20.68 -13.89
C SER A 48 77.54 -20.61 -14.61
N GLY A 49 77.44 -21.27 -15.76
CA GLY A 49 76.17 -21.45 -16.46
C GLY A 49 75.15 -22.28 -15.66
N GLN A 50 75.61 -23.15 -14.76
CA GLN A 50 74.74 -23.93 -13.86
C GLN A 50 74.16 -23.03 -12.76
N ASP A 51 74.97 -22.17 -12.14
CA ASP A 51 74.53 -21.25 -11.07
C ASP A 51 73.44 -20.30 -11.58
N LYS A 52 73.60 -19.80 -12.82
CA LYS A 52 72.58 -18.97 -13.47
C LYS A 52 71.24 -19.69 -13.66
N LYS A 53 71.28 -20.99 -13.98
CA LYS A 53 70.05 -21.81 -14.10
C LYS A 53 69.38 -21.98 -12.74
N VAL A 54 70.15 -22.30 -11.69
CA VAL A 54 69.65 -22.45 -10.32
C VAL A 54 69.05 -21.13 -9.80
N LEU A 55 69.69 -19.99 -10.07
CA LEU A 55 69.13 -18.67 -9.74
C LEU A 55 67.81 -18.37 -10.46
N ALA A 56 67.73 -18.70 -11.74
CA ALA A 56 66.50 -18.52 -12.51
C ALA A 56 65.36 -19.38 -11.92
N GLU A 57 65.66 -20.62 -11.53
CA GLU A 57 64.71 -21.51 -10.87
C GLU A 57 64.27 -20.98 -9.50
N ALA A 58 65.20 -20.50 -8.66
CA ALA A 58 64.86 -19.89 -7.37
C ALA A 58 63.97 -18.64 -7.52
N ARG A 59 64.26 -17.79 -8.51
CA ARG A 59 63.39 -16.64 -8.84
C ARG A 59 62.01 -17.09 -9.30
N GLN A 60 61.94 -18.12 -10.15
CA GLN A 60 60.68 -18.67 -10.63
C GLN A 60 59.86 -19.26 -9.47
N ASN A 61 60.51 -19.90 -8.50
CA ASN A 61 59.85 -20.43 -7.30
C ASN A 61 59.20 -19.31 -6.46
N VAL A 62 59.88 -18.17 -6.27
CA VAL A 62 59.30 -17.00 -5.61
C VAL A 62 58.07 -16.48 -6.35
N VAL A 63 58.15 -16.35 -7.68
CA VAL A 63 57.02 -15.88 -8.51
C VAL A 63 55.85 -16.85 -8.43
N ASN A 64 56.10 -18.16 -8.55
CA ASN A 64 55.07 -19.18 -8.45
C ASN A 64 54.40 -19.20 -7.08
N GLU A 65 55.16 -19.05 -6.00
CA GLU A 65 54.60 -19.05 -4.63
C GLU A 65 53.80 -17.76 -4.36
N LYS A 66 54.28 -16.60 -4.82
CA LYS A 66 53.49 -15.35 -4.78
C LYS A 66 52.18 -15.48 -5.56
N ALA A 67 52.21 -16.10 -6.73
CA ALA A 67 51.02 -16.34 -7.54
C ALA A 67 50.02 -17.28 -6.84
N LYS A 68 50.49 -18.34 -6.16
CA LYS A 68 49.64 -19.21 -5.35
C LYS A 68 48.96 -18.47 -4.21
N ILE A 69 49.67 -17.62 -3.49
CA ILE A 69 49.07 -16.81 -2.41
C ILE A 69 47.99 -15.88 -2.97
N ALA A 70 48.27 -15.20 -4.08
CA ALA A 70 47.28 -14.33 -4.72
C ALA A 70 46.03 -15.11 -5.17
N GLU A 71 46.18 -16.34 -5.66
CA GLU A 71 45.06 -17.21 -6.01
C GLU A 71 44.28 -17.68 -4.77
N GLU A 72 44.97 -18.07 -3.69
CA GLU A 72 44.34 -18.42 -2.39
C GLU A 72 43.54 -17.25 -1.83
N GLU A 73 44.08 -16.03 -1.88
CA GLU A 73 43.40 -14.82 -1.42
C GLU A 73 42.19 -14.48 -2.29
N ARG A 74 42.30 -14.59 -3.62
CA ARG A 74 41.16 -14.39 -4.52
C ARG A 74 40.04 -15.39 -4.25
N LYS A 75 40.37 -16.68 -4.05
CA LYS A 75 39.36 -17.71 -3.70
C LYS A 75 38.71 -17.42 -2.36
N ARG A 76 39.45 -16.88 -1.39
CA ARG A 76 38.90 -16.48 -0.08
C ARG A 76 37.94 -15.31 -0.22
N GLN A 77 38.29 -14.29 -1.02
CA GLN A 77 37.42 -13.15 -1.31
C GLN A 77 36.15 -13.60 -2.04
N GLU A 78 36.28 -14.43 -3.08
CA GLU A 78 35.14 -15.00 -3.82
C GLU A 78 34.20 -15.81 -2.88
N ALA A 79 34.75 -16.59 -1.97
CA ALA A 79 33.96 -17.35 -0.99
C ALA A 79 33.24 -16.44 0.03
N GLU A 80 33.90 -15.37 0.48
CA GLU A 80 33.30 -14.37 1.39
C GLU A 80 32.16 -13.60 0.69
N GLU A 81 32.37 -13.17 -0.56
CA GLU A 81 31.32 -12.54 -1.38
C GLU A 81 30.15 -13.50 -1.65
N GLU A 82 30.41 -14.78 -1.91
CA GLU A 82 29.36 -15.79 -2.09
C GLU A 82 28.56 -16.00 -0.80
N GLU A 83 29.22 -16.05 0.35
CA GLU A 83 28.55 -16.16 1.66
C GLU A 83 27.70 -14.92 1.95
N GLU A 84 28.21 -13.72 1.68
CA GLU A 84 27.45 -12.48 1.82
C GLU A 84 26.21 -12.46 0.92
N ARG A 85 26.35 -12.87 -0.34
CA ARG A 85 25.21 -12.99 -1.27
C ARG A 85 24.17 -13.99 -0.77
N LYS A 86 24.60 -15.12 -0.20
CA LYS A 86 23.69 -16.10 0.42
C LYS A 86 22.95 -15.50 1.63
N ARG A 87 23.64 -14.74 2.48
CA ARG A 87 23.03 -14.03 3.62
C ARG A 87 22.00 -13.01 3.16
N GLN A 88 22.33 -12.19 2.16
CA GLN A 88 21.40 -11.21 1.58
C GLN A 88 20.16 -11.88 0.98
N MET A 89 20.33 -12.97 0.22
CA MET A 89 19.20 -13.73 -0.34
C MET A 89 18.31 -14.35 0.76
N ALA A 90 18.91 -14.92 1.80
CA ALA A 90 18.16 -15.47 2.93
C ALA A 90 17.41 -14.40 3.72
N GLU A 91 17.97 -13.19 3.85
CA GLU A 91 17.29 -12.06 4.49
C GLU A 91 16.10 -11.56 3.64
N LEU A 92 16.27 -11.45 2.33
CA LEU A 92 15.19 -11.09 1.41
C LEU A 92 14.06 -12.12 1.44
N GLU A 93 14.40 -13.42 1.50
CA GLU A 93 13.42 -14.48 1.60
C GLU A 93 12.64 -14.42 2.92
N LYS A 94 13.32 -14.21 4.06
CA LYS A 94 12.65 -13.99 5.35
C LYS A 94 11.74 -12.77 5.33
N ARG A 95 12.16 -11.68 4.67
CA ARG A 95 11.34 -10.49 4.51
C ARG A 95 10.09 -10.78 3.68
N ARG A 96 10.22 -11.57 2.59
CA ARG A 96 9.07 -12.01 1.78
C ARG A 96 8.10 -12.84 2.61
N GLN A 97 8.58 -13.82 3.38
CA GLN A 97 7.74 -14.65 4.24
C GLN A 97 6.99 -13.83 5.31
N ARG A 98 7.61 -12.78 5.87
CA ARG A 98 6.94 -11.88 6.82
C ARG A 98 5.81 -11.09 6.17
N LEU A 99 6.03 -10.58 4.96
CA LEU A 99 5.01 -9.86 4.22
C LEU A 99 3.85 -10.77 3.83
N GLU A 100 4.15 -12.01 3.41
CA GLU A 100 3.14 -13.02 3.08
C GLU A 100 2.32 -13.41 4.32
N ALA A 101 2.96 -13.59 5.49
CA ALA A 101 2.24 -13.84 6.74
C ALA A 101 1.37 -12.65 7.19
N GLU A 102 1.84 -11.40 7.00
CA GLU A 102 1.04 -10.20 7.30
C GLU A 102 -0.18 -10.07 6.37
N GLU A 103 -0.03 -10.42 5.09
CA GLU A 103 -1.13 -10.48 4.12
C GLU A 103 -2.15 -11.57 4.50
N GLU A 104 -1.68 -12.76 4.91
CA GLU A 104 -2.56 -13.84 5.39
C GLU A 104 -3.34 -13.43 6.66
N GLU A 105 -2.69 -12.74 7.61
CA GLU A 105 -3.36 -12.21 8.81
C GLU A 105 -4.42 -11.15 8.45
N GLU A 106 -4.13 -10.26 7.50
CA GLU A 106 -5.07 -9.26 7.01
C GLU A 106 -6.26 -9.90 6.29
N GLU A 107 -6.02 -10.91 5.45
CA GLU A 107 -7.09 -11.67 4.79
C GLU A 107 -7.97 -12.41 5.80
N GLU A 108 -7.39 -13.01 6.83
CA GLU A 108 -8.15 -13.66 7.90
C GLU A 108 -9.01 -12.65 8.65
N TYR A 109 -8.44 -11.52 9.05
CA TYR A 109 -9.18 -10.44 9.70
C TYR A 109 -10.36 -9.96 8.83
N ASN A 110 -10.12 -9.72 7.54
CA ASN A 110 -11.16 -9.31 6.60
C ASN A 110 -12.25 -10.38 6.44
N ARG A 111 -11.87 -11.66 6.41
CA ARG A 111 -12.81 -12.80 6.37
C ARG A 111 -13.66 -12.86 7.64
N GLN A 112 -13.07 -12.64 8.80
CA GLN A 112 -13.79 -12.59 10.08
C GLN A 112 -14.77 -11.40 10.11
N ALA A 113 -14.34 -10.21 9.72
CA ALA A 113 -15.18 -9.02 9.64
C ALA A 113 -16.36 -9.20 8.66
N TRP A 114 -16.11 -9.82 7.50
CA TRP A 114 -17.16 -10.14 6.53
C TRP A 114 -18.19 -11.12 7.11
N ASN A 115 -17.72 -12.17 7.80
CA ASN A 115 -18.60 -13.13 8.46
C ASN A 115 -19.44 -12.49 9.57
N GLU A 116 -18.86 -11.59 10.36
CA GLU A 116 -19.59 -10.87 11.40
C GLU A 116 -20.65 -9.95 10.80
N ASN A 117 -20.30 -9.18 9.77
CA ASN A 117 -21.27 -8.34 9.04
C ASN A 117 -22.41 -9.17 8.45
N ARG A 118 -22.10 -10.35 7.89
CA ARG A 118 -23.12 -11.28 7.39
C ARG A 118 -24.04 -11.78 8.51
N ARG A 119 -23.52 -12.06 9.71
CA ARG A 119 -24.32 -12.44 10.88
C ARG A 119 -25.20 -11.29 11.35
N ARG A 120 -24.66 -10.07 11.42
CA ARG A 120 -25.42 -8.85 11.76
C ARG A 120 -26.56 -8.61 10.77
N ALA A 121 -26.31 -8.76 9.47
CA ALA A 121 -27.33 -8.65 8.42
C ALA A 121 -28.44 -9.70 8.57
N LYS A 122 -28.09 -10.97 8.83
CA LYS A 122 -29.08 -12.03 9.09
C LYS A 122 -29.94 -11.73 10.33
N MET A 123 -29.33 -11.26 11.41
CA MET A 123 -30.06 -10.88 12.64
C MET A 123 -30.97 -9.67 12.41
N ALA A 124 -30.52 -8.67 11.64
CA ALA A 124 -31.34 -7.52 11.26
C ALA A 124 -32.55 -7.94 10.41
N SER A 125 -32.34 -8.77 9.40
CA SER A 125 -33.42 -9.32 8.55
C SER A 125 -34.42 -10.14 9.36
N LYS A 126 -33.96 -11.00 10.28
CA LYS A 126 -34.84 -11.75 11.20
C LYS A 126 -35.67 -10.81 12.08
N LYS A 127 -35.04 -9.78 12.66
CA LYS A 127 -35.73 -8.78 13.50
C LYS A 127 -36.78 -8.00 12.70
N GLU A 128 -36.52 -7.70 11.43
CA GLU A 128 -37.50 -7.07 10.55
C GLU A 128 -38.68 -8.01 10.24
N ALA A 129 -38.41 -9.28 9.96
CA ALA A 129 -39.46 -10.29 9.74
C ALA A 129 -40.34 -10.46 10.99
N ASP A 130 -39.73 -10.53 12.18
CA ASP A 130 -40.45 -10.61 13.46
C ASP A 130 -41.32 -9.35 13.69
N ARG A 131 -40.82 -8.16 13.36
CA ARG A 131 -41.60 -6.90 13.40
C ARG A 131 -42.78 -6.92 12.45
N LYS A 132 -42.59 -7.39 11.21
CA LYS A 132 -43.69 -7.52 10.23
C LYS A 132 -44.73 -8.53 10.69
N LEU A 133 -44.31 -9.66 11.26
CA LEU A 133 -45.21 -10.66 11.81
C LEU A 133 -46.00 -10.11 13.00
N ALA A 134 -45.35 -9.39 13.91
CA ALA A 134 -46.00 -8.74 15.05
C ALA A 134 -47.02 -7.68 14.59
N ALA A 135 -46.66 -6.84 13.61
CA ALA A 135 -47.57 -5.87 13.02
C ALA A 135 -48.79 -6.52 12.36
N LYS A 136 -48.58 -7.65 11.65
CA LYS A 136 -49.69 -8.43 11.05
C LYS A 136 -50.63 -8.98 12.11
N LYS A 137 -50.09 -9.55 13.20
CA LYS A 137 -50.90 -10.05 14.33
C LYS A 137 -51.69 -8.93 15.01
N ALA A 138 -51.06 -7.76 15.23
CA ALA A 138 -51.74 -6.60 15.80
C ALA A 138 -52.88 -6.11 14.90
N ALA A 139 -52.67 -6.03 13.59
CA ALA A 139 -53.71 -5.64 12.64
C ALA A 139 -54.88 -6.65 12.59
N GLU A 140 -54.59 -7.95 12.72
CA GLU A 140 -55.61 -8.99 12.79
C GLU A 140 -56.43 -8.92 14.08
N GLN A 141 -55.78 -8.66 15.22
CA GLN A 141 -56.45 -8.43 16.50
C GLN A 141 -57.37 -7.20 16.43
N GLU A 142 -56.90 -6.09 15.87
CA GLU A 142 -57.70 -4.87 15.71
C GLU A 142 -58.92 -5.11 14.80
N ARG A 143 -58.76 -5.89 13.72
CA ARG A 143 -59.88 -6.29 12.85
C ARG A 143 -60.91 -7.12 13.62
N ALA A 144 -60.46 -8.10 14.39
CA ALA A 144 -61.35 -8.93 15.21
C ALA A 144 -62.09 -8.12 16.28
N GLU A 145 -61.43 -7.15 16.91
CA GLU A 145 -62.07 -6.23 17.87
C GLU A 145 -63.12 -5.33 17.20
N ARG A 146 -62.81 -4.77 16.03
CA ARG A 146 -63.78 -3.98 15.25
C ARG A 146 -65.00 -4.82 14.85
N GLU A 147 -64.79 -6.07 14.43
CA GLU A 147 -65.88 -6.97 14.09
C GLU A 147 -66.76 -7.30 15.30
N ARG A 148 -66.16 -7.54 16.47
CA ARG A 148 -66.90 -7.73 17.74
C ARG A 148 -67.71 -6.48 18.12
N ALA A 149 -67.11 -5.29 18.01
CA ALA A 149 -67.80 -4.03 18.29
C ALA A 149 -68.98 -3.81 17.34
N MET A 150 -68.80 -4.09 16.05
CA MET A 150 -69.87 -4.02 15.04
C MET A 150 -70.99 -5.04 15.33
N ALA A 151 -70.64 -6.26 15.73
CA ALA A 151 -71.62 -7.29 16.10
C ALA A 151 -72.41 -6.90 17.36
N GLU A 152 -71.77 -6.30 18.37
CA GLU A 152 -72.43 -5.80 19.57
C GLU A 152 -73.36 -4.62 19.25
N GLN A 153 -72.92 -3.70 18.40
CA GLN A 153 -73.76 -2.60 17.92
C GLN A 153 -74.98 -3.13 17.16
N GLY A 154 -74.78 -4.13 16.29
CA GLY A 154 -75.85 -4.81 15.58
C GLY A 154 -76.86 -5.47 16.53
N ARG A 155 -76.40 -6.13 17.60
CA ARG A 155 -77.29 -6.71 18.64
C ARG A 155 -78.09 -5.62 19.36
N ARG A 156 -77.45 -4.54 19.79
CA ARG A 156 -78.15 -3.41 20.44
C ARG A 156 -79.19 -2.77 19.52
N GLU A 157 -78.89 -2.64 18.23
CA GLU A 157 -79.84 -2.11 17.26
C GLU A 157 -81.01 -3.07 17.02
N ALA A 158 -80.75 -4.39 16.95
CA ALA A 158 -81.78 -5.41 16.85
C ALA A 158 -82.70 -5.41 18.08
N GLU A 159 -82.14 -5.32 19.30
CA GLU A 159 -82.89 -5.18 20.55
C GLU A 159 -83.74 -3.90 20.56
N ARG A 160 -83.19 -2.77 20.09
CA ARG A 160 -83.94 -1.51 19.94
C ARG A 160 -85.10 -1.67 18.97
N LYS A 161 -84.87 -2.30 17.81
CA LYS A 161 -85.91 -2.59 16.82
C LYS A 161 -86.96 -3.55 17.37
N GLU A 162 -86.58 -4.57 18.12
CA GLU A 162 -87.52 -5.50 18.75
C GLU A 162 -88.33 -4.81 19.85
N ALA A 163 -87.70 -3.98 20.68
CA ALA A 163 -88.39 -3.18 21.69
C ALA A 163 -89.35 -2.18 21.05
N GLN A 164 -88.95 -1.57 19.94
CA GLN A 164 -89.81 -0.69 19.14
C GLN A 164 -90.97 -1.47 18.52
N LYS A 165 -90.72 -2.64 17.92
CA LYS A 165 -91.77 -3.54 17.43
C LYS A 165 -92.73 -3.96 18.54
N LYS A 166 -92.26 -4.32 19.73
CA LYS A 166 -93.13 -4.64 20.87
C LYS A 166 -93.95 -3.44 21.33
N LYS A 167 -93.39 -2.22 21.26
CA LYS A 167 -94.16 -0.99 21.52
C LYS A 167 -95.20 -0.74 20.42
N GLU A 168 -94.83 -0.90 19.16
CA GLU A 168 -95.71 -0.78 18.00
C GLU A 168 -96.79 -1.87 18.03
N GLU A 169 -96.48 -3.11 18.41
CA GLU A 169 -97.43 -4.21 18.60
C GLU A 169 -98.34 -3.96 19.78
N ARG A 170 -97.87 -3.41 20.90
CA ARG A 170 -98.75 -2.99 21.99
C ARG A 170 -99.69 -1.86 21.55
N GLN A 171 -99.16 -0.87 20.84
CA GLN A 171 -99.97 0.19 20.24
C GLN A 171 -100.90 -0.34 19.15
N ALA A 172 -100.48 -1.36 18.39
CA ALA A 172 -101.26 -1.99 17.34
C ALA A 172 -102.32 -2.91 17.94
N GLN A 173 -102.06 -3.60 19.06
CA GLN A 173 -103.06 -4.35 19.84
C GLN A 173 -104.07 -3.40 20.48
N GLU A 174 -103.64 -2.22 20.94
CA GLU A 174 -104.54 -1.18 21.43
C GLU A 174 -105.36 -0.57 20.27
N ARG A 175 -104.75 -0.37 19.10
CA ARG A 175 -105.43 0.03 17.87
C ARG A 175 -106.31 -1.08 17.30
N ASP A 176 -105.94 -2.35 17.40
CA ASP A 176 -106.65 -3.54 16.94
C ASP A 176 -107.76 -3.93 17.91
N ALA A 177 -107.67 -3.58 19.20
CA ALA A 177 -108.81 -3.60 20.11
C ALA A 177 -109.84 -2.54 19.67
N ARG A 178 -109.38 -1.35 19.28
CA ARG A 178 -110.21 -0.28 18.67
C ARG A 178 -110.62 -0.59 17.21
N GLU A 179 -109.86 -1.42 16.51
CA GLU A 179 -110.10 -1.78 15.12
C GLU A 179 -110.94 -3.04 15.05
N MET A 180 -110.86 -4.03 15.94
CA MET A 180 -111.83 -5.14 16.07
C MET A 180 -113.24 -4.62 16.34
N GLU A 181 -113.35 -3.49 17.05
CA GLU A 181 -114.56 -2.70 17.17
C GLU A 181 -115.04 -2.14 15.80
N ARG A 182 -114.12 -1.81 14.89
CA ARG A 182 -114.36 -1.35 13.49
C ARG A 182 -114.25 -2.45 12.40
N ARG A 183 -113.75 -3.64 12.69
CA ARG A 183 -113.49 -4.78 11.78
C ARG A 183 -114.61 -5.80 11.85
N ARG A 184 -115.41 -5.77 12.92
CA ARG A 184 -116.83 -6.20 12.83
C ARG A 184 -117.59 -5.43 11.74
N GLU A 185 -117.15 -4.22 11.39
CA GLU A 185 -117.77 -3.40 10.34
C GLU A 185 -117.10 -3.58 8.96
N ASN A 186 -115.80 -3.93 8.89
CA ASN A 186 -115.04 -4.00 7.64
C ASN A 186 -114.51 -5.40 7.22
N GLN A 187 -114.90 -6.49 7.89
CA GLN A 187 -114.76 -7.88 7.41
C GLN A 187 -115.69 -8.21 6.21
N ARG A 188 -115.76 -7.30 5.24
CA ARG A 188 -116.43 -7.55 3.95
C ARG A 188 -115.57 -7.24 2.75
N ARG A 189 -114.33 -6.76 2.89
CA ARG A 189 -113.53 -6.41 1.71
C ARG A 189 -112.08 -6.83 1.89
N THR A 190 -111.60 -7.55 0.88
CA THR A 190 -110.20 -7.77 0.45
C THR A 190 -109.44 -9.00 0.96
N GLU A 191 -109.69 -10.13 0.29
CA GLU A 191 -108.63 -10.96 -0.33
C GLU A 191 -108.04 -10.12 -1.50
N GLU A 192 -106.75 -10.04 -1.85
CA GLU A 192 -105.79 -11.10 -2.14
C GLU A 192 -104.39 -10.45 -2.42
N GLN A 193 -103.30 -11.08 -1.97
CA GLN A 193 -101.89 -10.68 -2.17
C GLN A 193 -101.23 -11.58 -3.23
N THR A 194 -100.36 -11.06 -4.12
CA THR A 194 -99.20 -11.81 -4.66
C THR A 194 -98.11 -10.91 -5.26
N ALA A 195 -96.93 -10.81 -4.63
CA ALA A 195 -95.72 -10.22 -5.23
C ALA A 195 -94.45 -10.84 -4.61
N GLY A 196 -93.99 -11.97 -5.15
CA GLY A 196 -92.90 -12.75 -4.54
C GLY A 196 -91.81 -13.29 -5.49
N GLN A 197 -91.91 -13.11 -6.81
CA GLN A 197 -91.05 -13.86 -7.74
C GLN A 197 -89.99 -13.06 -8.52
N GLN A 198 -89.95 -11.72 -8.49
CA GLN A 198 -88.95 -10.94 -9.26
C GLN A 198 -87.62 -10.66 -8.54
N ARG A 199 -87.45 -11.07 -7.26
CA ARG A 199 -86.27 -10.72 -6.45
C ARG A 199 -85.04 -11.62 -6.69
N LYS A 200 -85.24 -12.87 -7.14
CA LYS A 200 -84.15 -13.86 -7.23
C LYS A 200 -83.31 -13.77 -8.51
N GLU A 201 -83.84 -13.18 -9.59
CA GLU A 201 -83.13 -13.08 -10.87
C GLU A 201 -82.15 -11.89 -10.95
N ARG A 202 -82.42 -10.80 -10.21
CA ARG A 202 -81.51 -9.64 -10.11
C ARG A 202 -80.23 -9.93 -9.34
N GLU A 203 -80.27 -10.84 -8.36
CA GLU A 203 -79.13 -11.15 -7.50
C GLU A 203 -78.09 -12.03 -8.23
N ALA A 204 -78.53 -12.86 -9.17
CA ALA A 204 -77.65 -13.71 -9.97
C ALA A 204 -76.81 -12.90 -10.99
N ARG A 205 -77.40 -11.89 -11.64
CA ARG A 205 -76.68 -11.04 -12.62
C ARG A 205 -75.63 -10.13 -11.99
N GLN A 206 -75.84 -9.69 -10.74
CA GLN A 206 -74.86 -8.83 -10.04
C GLN A 206 -73.58 -9.58 -9.65
N ARG A 207 -73.66 -10.89 -9.33
CA ARG A 207 -72.48 -11.68 -8.94
C ARG A 207 -71.55 -11.98 -10.10
N GLU A 208 -72.08 -12.19 -11.31
CA GLU A 208 -71.26 -12.44 -12.50
C GLU A 208 -70.52 -11.17 -12.98
N GLU A 209 -71.15 -10.00 -12.88
CA GLU A 209 -70.51 -8.73 -13.22
C GLU A 209 -69.39 -8.37 -12.24
N GLN A 210 -69.56 -8.68 -10.96
CA GLN A 210 -68.55 -8.46 -9.93
C GLN A 210 -67.31 -9.35 -10.13
N ALA A 211 -67.50 -10.61 -10.54
CA ALA A 211 -66.39 -11.53 -10.82
C ALA A 211 -65.52 -11.08 -12.02
N LYS A 212 -66.13 -10.55 -13.08
CA LYS A 212 -65.39 -10.03 -14.25
C LYS A 212 -64.56 -8.78 -13.90
N ARG A 213 -65.08 -7.89 -13.03
CA ARG A 213 -64.35 -6.70 -12.57
C ARG A 213 -63.15 -7.06 -11.68
N GLU A 214 -63.26 -8.08 -10.84
CA GLU A 214 -62.13 -8.54 -10.02
C GLU A 214 -60.99 -9.18 -10.83
N GLU A 215 -61.32 -9.93 -11.89
CA GLU A 215 -60.29 -10.51 -12.76
C GLU A 215 -59.52 -9.43 -13.53
N GLN A 216 -60.23 -8.42 -14.04
CA GLN A 216 -59.61 -7.28 -14.72
C GLN A 216 -58.70 -6.48 -13.79
N ALA A 217 -59.14 -6.24 -12.54
CA ALA A 217 -58.34 -5.54 -11.53
C ALA A 217 -57.04 -6.29 -11.19
N LYS A 218 -57.07 -7.64 -11.10
CA LYS A 218 -55.85 -8.44 -10.84
C LYS A 218 -54.85 -8.38 -12.00
N ARG A 219 -55.32 -8.37 -13.25
CA ARG A 219 -54.44 -8.26 -14.43
C ARG A 219 -53.77 -6.89 -14.50
N GLU A 220 -54.50 -5.82 -14.19
CA GLU A 220 -53.93 -4.45 -14.13
C GLU A 220 -52.93 -4.30 -12.98
N GLU A 221 -53.19 -4.88 -11.81
CA GLU A 221 -52.25 -4.86 -10.69
C GLU A 221 -50.95 -5.62 -11.02
N GLN A 222 -51.04 -6.77 -11.69
CA GLN A 222 -49.87 -7.52 -12.12
C GLN A 222 -49.03 -6.73 -13.15
N ALA A 223 -49.68 -6.10 -14.14
CA ALA A 223 -48.98 -5.26 -15.12
C ALA A 223 -48.23 -4.09 -14.47
N ARG A 224 -48.84 -3.43 -13.46
CA ARG A 224 -48.19 -2.34 -12.70
C ARG A 224 -46.98 -2.83 -11.91
N ARG A 225 -47.05 -4.02 -11.30
CA ARG A 225 -45.92 -4.61 -10.55
C ARG A 225 -44.75 -4.95 -11.48
N GLU A 226 -45.03 -5.49 -12.66
CA GLU A 226 -43.99 -5.79 -13.66
C GLU A 226 -43.34 -4.52 -14.21
N GLU A 227 -44.12 -3.48 -14.48
CA GLU A 227 -43.57 -2.18 -14.90
C GLU A 227 -42.69 -1.54 -13.81
N GLN A 228 -43.14 -1.59 -12.55
CA GLN A 228 -42.36 -1.10 -11.42
C GLN A 228 -41.04 -1.88 -11.26
N ALA A 229 -41.08 -3.22 -11.38
CA ALA A 229 -39.88 -4.04 -11.31
C ALA A 229 -38.86 -3.69 -12.41
N ARG A 230 -39.32 -3.43 -13.64
CA ARG A 230 -38.45 -2.99 -14.74
C ARG A 230 -37.83 -1.63 -14.48
N ARG A 231 -38.58 -0.68 -13.93
CA ARG A 231 -38.07 0.66 -13.56
C ARG A 231 -37.03 0.58 -12.44
N GLU A 232 -37.25 -0.26 -11.43
CA GLU A 232 -36.28 -0.49 -10.35
C GLU A 232 -35.01 -1.17 -10.86
N GLU A 233 -35.11 -2.14 -11.77
CA GLU A 233 -33.93 -2.76 -12.38
C GLU A 233 -33.13 -1.76 -13.23
N GLN A 234 -33.80 -0.94 -14.03
CA GLN A 234 -33.15 0.12 -14.80
C GLN A 234 -32.44 1.13 -13.88
N ALA A 235 -33.09 1.58 -12.81
CA ALA A 235 -32.48 2.49 -11.83
C ALA A 235 -31.22 1.90 -11.18
N ARG A 236 -31.23 0.60 -10.85
CA ARG A 236 -30.05 -0.09 -10.32
C ARG A 236 -28.90 -0.16 -11.31
N ARG A 237 -29.18 -0.42 -12.59
CA ARG A 237 -28.16 -0.44 -13.65
C ARG A 237 -27.56 0.94 -13.87
N GLU A 238 -28.37 2.00 -13.86
CA GLU A 238 -27.90 3.37 -13.97
C GLU A 238 -27.06 3.81 -12.75
N GLU A 239 -27.46 3.41 -11.54
CA GLU A 239 -26.68 3.68 -10.33
C GLU A 239 -25.31 2.96 -10.37
N GLN A 240 -25.28 1.70 -10.82
CA GLN A 240 -24.04 0.95 -10.97
C GLN A 240 -23.11 1.59 -12.01
N ALA A 241 -23.64 2.00 -13.17
CA ALA A 241 -22.87 2.68 -14.19
C ALA A 241 -22.28 4.00 -13.69
N ARG A 242 -23.02 4.77 -12.88
CA ARG A 242 -22.49 6.00 -12.25
C ARG A 242 -21.35 5.72 -11.27
N LYS A 243 -21.46 4.65 -10.47
CA LYS A 243 -20.40 4.25 -9.53
C LYS A 243 -19.14 3.80 -10.28
N GLU A 244 -19.29 3.03 -11.35
CA GLU A 244 -18.17 2.60 -12.19
C GLU A 244 -17.50 3.79 -12.89
N GLU A 245 -18.28 4.75 -13.41
CA GLU A 245 -17.72 5.97 -13.99
C GLU A 245 -16.97 6.82 -12.97
N GLN A 246 -17.52 6.99 -11.76
CA GLN A 246 -16.86 7.73 -10.68
C GLN A 246 -15.55 7.04 -10.27
N ALA A 247 -15.55 5.72 -10.08
CA ALA A 247 -14.36 4.96 -9.75
C ALA A 247 -13.28 5.10 -10.84
N ARG A 248 -13.68 5.12 -12.12
CA ARG A 248 -12.74 5.35 -13.24
C ARG A 248 -12.11 6.74 -13.18
N ARG A 249 -12.91 7.78 -12.91
CA ARG A 249 -12.41 9.17 -12.79
C ARG A 249 -11.47 9.33 -11.59
N GLU A 250 -11.78 8.70 -10.46
CA GLU A 250 -10.93 8.72 -9.27
C GLU A 250 -9.60 8.00 -9.53
N ALA A 251 -9.62 6.83 -10.20
CA ALA A 251 -8.42 6.10 -10.59
C ALA A 251 -7.55 6.89 -11.57
N GLU A 252 -8.15 7.55 -12.57
CA GLU A 252 -7.45 8.41 -13.53
C GLU A 252 -6.80 9.62 -12.84
N ALA A 253 -7.52 10.28 -11.93
CA ALA A 253 -6.98 11.40 -11.15
C ALA A 253 -5.83 10.96 -10.22
N ALA A 254 -5.92 9.79 -9.61
CA ALA A 254 -4.84 9.23 -8.79
C ALA A 254 -3.59 8.92 -9.64
N ALA A 255 -3.78 8.31 -10.82
CA ALA A 255 -2.70 8.03 -11.75
C ALA A 255 -2.01 9.32 -12.25
N ALA A 256 -2.78 10.36 -12.56
CA ALA A 256 -2.27 11.66 -12.97
C ALA A 256 -1.42 12.32 -11.87
N LYS A 257 -1.90 12.30 -10.61
CA LYS A 257 -1.14 12.83 -9.47
C LYS A 257 0.18 12.08 -9.25
N LEU A 258 0.16 10.76 -9.35
CA LEU A 258 1.37 9.94 -9.20
C LEU A 258 2.37 10.22 -10.34
N ALA A 259 1.90 10.38 -11.58
CA ALA A 259 2.75 10.75 -12.70
C ALA A 259 3.38 12.14 -12.53
N GLU A 260 2.61 13.12 -12.03
CA GLU A 260 3.12 14.46 -11.74
C GLU A 260 4.18 14.45 -10.62
N GLN A 261 3.97 13.69 -9.55
CA GLN A 261 4.94 13.53 -8.46
C GLN A 261 6.25 12.93 -8.98
N ARG A 262 6.18 11.84 -9.76
CA ARG A 262 7.38 11.22 -10.36
C ARG A 262 8.12 12.19 -11.29
N ALA A 263 7.39 12.96 -12.09
CA ALA A 263 8.00 13.97 -12.97
C ALA A 263 8.71 15.06 -12.16
N LYS A 264 8.12 15.53 -11.04
CA LYS A 264 8.74 16.49 -10.12
C LYS A 264 9.99 15.92 -9.46
N GLU A 265 9.95 14.70 -8.96
CA GLU A 265 11.10 14.02 -8.34
C GLU A 265 12.25 13.82 -9.35
N GLN A 266 11.93 13.40 -10.57
CA GLN A 266 12.92 13.25 -11.65
C GLN A 266 13.55 14.61 -12.01
N ALA A 267 12.73 15.65 -12.17
CA ALA A 267 13.22 17.00 -12.45
C ALA A 267 14.09 17.54 -11.31
N GLN A 268 13.70 17.29 -10.05
CA GLN A 268 14.49 17.66 -8.88
C GLN A 268 15.82 16.91 -8.84
N GLY A 269 15.83 15.60 -9.10
CA GLY A 269 17.06 14.80 -9.15
C GLY A 269 18.02 15.28 -10.25
N GLN A 270 17.49 15.56 -11.45
CA GLN A 270 18.28 16.13 -12.55
C GLN A 270 18.84 17.51 -12.18
N TYR A 271 18.04 18.37 -11.55
CA TYR A 271 18.48 19.68 -11.07
C TYR A 271 19.61 19.55 -10.05
N LEU A 272 19.47 18.70 -9.02
CA LEU A 272 20.48 18.50 -7.98
C LEU A 272 21.79 17.92 -8.55
N ASN A 273 21.69 17.02 -9.53
CA ASN A 273 22.86 16.49 -10.22
C ASN A 273 23.58 17.55 -11.06
N ALA A 274 22.83 18.40 -11.78
CA ALA A 274 23.41 19.52 -12.53
C ALA A 274 24.02 20.58 -11.60
N MET A 275 23.41 20.80 -10.44
CA MET A 275 23.96 21.64 -9.38
C MET A 275 25.27 21.09 -8.84
N ARG A 276 25.33 19.79 -8.53
CA ARG A 276 26.56 19.11 -8.05
C ARG A 276 27.74 19.33 -8.99
N SER A 277 27.54 19.19 -10.30
CA SER A 277 28.62 19.36 -11.28
C SER A 277 28.98 20.83 -11.57
N GLY A 278 28.04 21.76 -11.36
CA GLY A 278 28.25 23.18 -11.63
C GLY A 278 28.77 24.01 -10.45
N ILE A 279 28.54 23.59 -9.20
CA ILE A 279 29.04 24.30 -8.02
C ILE A 279 30.57 24.24 -7.98
N ARG A 280 31.19 25.41 -7.79
CA ARG A 280 32.64 25.54 -7.59
C ARG A 280 32.89 26.12 -6.21
N LEU A 281 33.50 25.32 -5.34
CA LEU A 281 33.91 25.71 -4.00
C LEU A 281 35.40 26.05 -3.97
N GLY A 282 35.76 27.02 -3.13
CA GLY A 282 37.14 27.39 -2.84
C GLY A 282 37.30 27.68 -1.35
N VAL A 283 38.55 27.65 -0.88
CA VAL A 283 38.90 27.95 0.51
C VAL A 283 39.54 29.33 0.60
N LYS A 284 39.17 30.10 1.62
CA LYS A 284 39.81 31.35 1.97
C LYS A 284 40.19 31.36 3.45
N ASN A 285 41.37 31.90 3.75
CA ASN A 285 41.78 32.11 5.14
C ASN A 285 41.15 33.40 5.65
N CYS A 286 40.30 33.28 6.66
CA CYS A 286 39.55 34.38 7.24
C CYS A 286 39.85 34.42 8.74
N PHE A 287 40.62 35.43 9.17
CA PHE A 287 40.98 35.64 10.58
C PHE A 287 41.57 34.40 11.28
N GLY A 288 42.26 33.53 10.52
CA GLY A 288 42.92 32.33 11.04
C GLY A 288 42.16 31.03 10.84
N SER A 289 40.86 31.07 10.50
CA SER A 289 40.07 29.89 10.11
C SER A 289 40.04 29.72 8.59
N TYR A 290 39.83 28.48 8.13
CA TYR A 290 39.66 28.17 6.71
C TYR A 290 38.17 28.06 6.41
N GLU A 291 37.67 29.02 5.65
CA GLU A 291 36.27 29.13 5.28
C GLU A 291 36.09 28.63 3.84
N VAL A 292 35.13 27.72 3.64
CA VAL A 292 34.72 27.23 2.33
C VAL A 292 33.56 28.08 1.84
N GLY A 293 33.72 28.69 0.68
CA GLY A 293 32.67 29.44 -0.02
C GLY A 293 32.74 29.19 -1.52
N GLY A 294 31.71 29.60 -2.28
CA GLY A 294 31.69 29.31 -3.70
C GLY A 294 30.56 29.92 -4.48
N ASN A 295 30.58 29.67 -5.78
CA ASN A 295 29.57 30.14 -6.72
C ASN A 295 28.55 29.04 -7.03
N ARG A 296 27.28 29.39 -6.89
CA ARG A 296 26.13 28.57 -7.30
C ARG A 296 25.84 28.81 -8.78
N PRO A 297 25.79 27.76 -9.63
CA PRO A 297 25.41 27.93 -11.03
C PRO A 297 23.92 28.32 -11.13
N ASN A 298 23.60 29.20 -12.07
CA ASN A 298 22.23 29.65 -12.31
C ASN A 298 21.53 28.69 -13.29
N ILE A 299 21.00 27.58 -12.77
CA ILE A 299 20.29 26.56 -13.55
C ILE A 299 18.78 26.83 -13.48
N LYS A 300 18.13 26.93 -14.65
CA LYS A 300 16.67 27.16 -14.75
C LYS A 300 15.95 25.92 -15.31
N PRO A 301 14.73 25.61 -14.83
CA PRO A 301 14.01 26.25 -13.72
C PRO A 301 14.62 25.91 -12.36
N GLU A 302 14.47 26.81 -11.38
CA GLU A 302 14.94 26.58 -10.01
C GLU A 302 13.98 25.63 -9.29
N ALA A 303 14.44 24.41 -9.01
CA ALA A 303 13.62 23.40 -8.33
C ALA A 303 13.62 23.56 -6.80
N VAL A 304 14.68 24.14 -6.23
CA VAL A 304 14.88 24.32 -4.79
C VAL A 304 15.60 25.64 -4.51
N GLY A 305 15.13 26.42 -3.53
CA GLY A 305 15.67 27.76 -3.23
C GLY A 305 17.01 27.75 -2.50
N CYS A 306 17.26 26.75 -1.66
CA CYS A 306 18.53 26.53 -0.95
C CYS A 306 18.87 25.03 -0.91
N ILE A 307 20.17 24.76 -0.82
CA ILE A 307 20.73 23.41 -0.88
C ILE A 307 21.79 23.22 0.20
N ASN A 308 21.95 21.99 0.65
CA ASN A 308 23.07 21.56 1.47
C ASN A 308 24.14 20.95 0.56
N VAL A 309 25.35 21.48 0.61
CA VAL A 309 26.46 21.02 -0.22
C VAL A 309 27.42 20.21 0.64
N HIS A 310 27.48 18.91 0.40
CA HIS A 310 28.49 18.04 1.00
C HIS A 310 29.76 18.18 0.19
N TYR A 311 30.87 18.47 0.85
CA TYR A 311 32.14 18.70 0.21
C TYR A 311 33.27 17.93 0.87
N ARG A 312 34.33 17.70 0.10
CA ARG A 312 35.60 17.11 0.51
C ARG A 312 36.73 18.06 0.19
N ALA A 313 37.43 18.53 1.20
CA ALA A 313 38.64 19.31 1.04
C ALA A 313 39.88 18.42 1.17
N ARG A 314 40.89 18.64 0.33
CA ARG A 314 42.17 17.91 0.35
C ARG A 314 43.34 18.85 0.03
N CYS A 315 44.43 18.70 0.76
CA CYS A 315 45.69 19.38 0.48
C CYS A 315 46.43 18.69 -0.68
N ALA A 316 47.10 19.45 -1.55
CA ALA A 316 47.98 18.88 -2.56
C ALA A 316 49.02 17.93 -1.92
N GLY A 317 49.07 16.68 -2.41
CA GLY A 317 49.99 15.65 -1.91
C GLY A 317 49.61 14.97 -0.59
N SER A 318 48.50 15.37 0.06
CA SER A 318 48.00 14.69 1.27
C SER A 318 46.91 13.69 0.94
N MET A 319 46.87 12.57 1.67
CA MET A 319 45.77 11.60 1.64
C MET A 319 44.65 11.92 2.65
N VAL A 320 44.83 12.94 3.49
CA VAL A 320 43.84 13.33 4.49
C VAL A 320 42.72 14.13 3.82
N ASN A 321 41.50 13.60 3.93
CA ASN A 321 40.28 14.24 3.46
C ASN A 321 39.57 14.93 4.63
N TYR A 322 39.10 16.16 4.39
CA TYR A 322 38.29 16.92 5.34
C TYR A 322 36.87 17.04 4.75
N ASP A 323 35.97 16.20 5.24
CA ASP A 323 34.57 16.18 4.79
C ASP A 323 33.74 17.16 5.60
N GLY A 324 32.85 17.90 4.94
CA GLY A 324 32.02 18.92 5.56
C GLY A 324 30.68 19.12 4.85
N ILE A 325 29.78 19.84 5.50
CA ILE A 325 28.46 20.18 4.94
C ILE A 325 28.30 21.70 5.01
N HIS A 326 28.19 22.32 3.84
CA HIS A 326 27.75 23.70 3.75
C HIS A 326 26.23 23.75 3.78
N LYS A 327 25.66 24.11 4.93
CA LYS A 327 24.22 24.19 5.11
C LYS A 327 23.66 25.44 4.43
N ASN A 328 22.45 25.35 3.88
CA ASN A 328 21.70 26.47 3.28
C ASN A 328 22.52 27.30 2.28
N PHE A 329 23.30 26.66 1.41
CA PHE A 329 24.14 27.34 0.43
C PHE A 329 23.31 28.02 -0.66
N ILE A 330 23.34 29.35 -0.68
CA ILE A 330 22.71 30.25 -1.67
C ILE A 330 23.76 30.67 -2.70
N GLY A 331 25.03 30.73 -2.29
CA GLY A 331 26.18 31.06 -3.14
C GLY A 331 26.52 32.56 -3.07
N GLY A 332 27.81 32.86 -2.94
CA GLY A 332 28.29 34.24 -2.73
C GLY A 332 29.76 34.44 -3.12
N GLY A 333 30.37 33.46 -3.79
CA GLY A 333 31.79 33.42 -4.07
C GLY A 333 32.63 33.05 -2.83
N PRO A 334 33.94 32.78 -3.02
CA PRO A 334 34.86 32.54 -1.92
C PRO A 334 35.18 33.86 -1.20
N GLY A 335 34.40 34.16 -0.15
CA GLY A 335 34.54 35.33 0.70
C GLY A 335 34.88 34.97 2.15
N CYS A 336 35.05 35.99 3.00
CA CYS A 336 35.09 35.83 4.47
C CYS A 336 33.77 36.24 5.14
N PHE A 337 32.78 36.63 4.33
CA PHE A 337 31.47 37.09 4.74
C PHE A 337 30.43 36.49 3.80
N GLY A 338 29.29 36.07 4.34
CA GLY A 338 28.20 35.45 3.59
C GLY A 338 28.08 33.96 3.85
N ASP A 339 27.66 33.21 2.83
CA ASP A 339 27.57 31.75 2.85
C ASP A 339 28.97 31.14 2.83
N THR A 340 29.54 31.00 4.02
CA THR A 340 30.77 30.24 4.23
C THR A 340 30.57 29.16 5.29
N SER A 341 31.42 28.13 5.25
CA SER A 341 31.48 27.09 6.27
C SER A 341 32.92 26.80 6.66
N THR A 342 33.19 26.79 7.96
CA THR A 342 34.53 26.54 8.49
C THR A 342 34.95 25.07 8.30
N ILE A 343 36.15 24.84 7.77
CA ILE A 343 36.78 23.52 7.77
C ILE A 343 37.41 23.27 9.14
N SER A 344 36.93 22.24 9.83
CA SER A 344 37.49 21.81 11.12
C SER A 344 37.75 20.30 11.11
N PRO A 345 38.97 19.83 11.44
CA PRO A 345 40.14 20.61 11.86
C PRO A 345 40.80 21.38 10.69
N LYS A 346 41.58 22.42 11.02
CA LYS A 346 42.28 23.25 10.03
C LYS A 346 43.31 22.41 9.25
N PRO A 347 43.26 22.42 7.90
CA PRO A 347 44.27 21.74 7.09
C PRO A 347 45.69 22.26 7.32
N ALA A 348 46.68 21.39 7.24
CA ALA A 348 48.09 21.73 7.45
C ALA A 348 48.71 22.56 6.31
N CYS A 349 48.12 22.53 5.11
CA CYS A 349 48.60 23.29 3.96
C CYS A 349 47.97 24.70 3.89
N PRO A 350 48.61 25.66 3.19
CA PRO A 350 48.00 26.96 2.87
C PRO A 350 46.64 26.84 2.17
N ALA A 351 45.76 27.83 2.35
CA ALA A 351 44.40 27.81 1.80
C ALA A 351 44.38 27.67 0.28
N GLU A 352 45.37 28.25 -0.41
CA GLU A 352 45.53 28.20 -1.86
C GLU A 352 45.88 26.81 -2.39
N GLN A 353 46.39 25.92 -1.52
CA GLN A 353 46.74 24.54 -1.86
C GLN A 353 45.63 23.54 -1.52
N VAL A 354 44.52 24.00 -0.92
CA VAL A 354 43.36 23.17 -0.62
C VAL A 354 42.45 23.10 -1.83
N SER A 355 42.27 21.90 -2.38
CA SER A 355 41.24 21.64 -3.40
C SER A 355 39.96 21.13 -2.74
N VAL A 356 38.81 21.68 -3.14
CA VAL A 356 37.50 21.29 -2.61
C VAL A 356 36.68 20.66 -3.72
N GLU A 357 36.18 19.45 -3.48
CA GLU A 357 35.31 18.70 -4.37
C GLU A 357 33.91 18.60 -3.78
N VAL A 358 32.89 18.76 -4.61
CA VAL A 358 31.48 18.60 -4.20
C VAL A 358 31.10 17.12 -4.31
N ILE A 359 30.81 16.49 -3.17
CA ILE A 359 30.48 15.07 -3.08
C ILE A 359 28.99 14.85 -3.36
N ASP A 360 28.12 15.66 -2.76
CA ASP A 360 26.68 15.47 -2.81
C ASP A 360 25.96 16.82 -2.63
N VAL A 361 24.78 16.96 -3.22
CA VAL A 361 23.94 18.15 -3.09
C VAL A 361 22.54 17.72 -2.74
N ARG A 362 22.06 18.17 -1.58
CA ARG A 362 20.75 17.81 -1.07
C ARG A 362 19.85 19.04 -0.99
N PRO A 363 18.53 18.88 -1.14
CA PRO A 363 17.60 19.96 -0.81
C PRO A 363 17.77 20.35 0.66
N GLY A 364 17.86 21.65 0.94
CA GLY A 364 18.20 22.15 2.26
C GLY A 364 17.68 23.55 2.51
N CYS A 365 16.45 23.62 3.04
CA CYS A 365 15.82 24.84 3.55
C CYS A 365 14.93 24.43 4.74
N GLY A 366 15.54 24.24 5.91
CA GLY A 366 14.83 23.76 7.10
C GLY A 366 15.77 22.98 8.00
N GLY A 367 16.39 23.69 8.95
CA GLY A 367 17.01 23.12 10.13
C GLY A 367 16.15 23.43 11.34
#